data_AF-A0A831R1J1-F1
#
_entry.id   AF-A0A831R1J1-F1
#
_cell.length_a   1.000
_cell.length_b   1.000
_cell.length_c   1.000
_cell.angle_alpha   90.00
_cell.angle_beta   90.00
_cell.angle_gamma   90.00
#
_symmetry.space_group_name_H-M   'P 1'
#
loop_
_entity.id
_entity.type
_entity.pdbx_description
1 polymer ?
#
loop_
_entity_poly.entity_id
_entity_poly.type
_entity_poly.pdbx_seq_one_letter_code
_entity_poly.pdbx_strand_id
1 'polypeptide(L)'
;SLQRHTIDSTAQIEQQVSSYPEVLQCFAVTGNADFVLRVVVPDMSSYDRFLNEKIFTLQGIAQVHSNFALREIKNTQAIPIGSAK
;
A
#
# COMPACT_ATOMS: atom_id res chain seq x y z
N SER A 1 25.56 -12.74 0.64
CA SER A 1 24.68 -13.01 1.81
C SER A 1 23.70 -11.89 2.15
N LEU A 2 23.74 -10.72 1.49
CA LEU A 2 22.79 -9.61 1.70
C LEU A 2 21.47 -9.77 0.92
N GLN A 3 21.50 -10.40 -0.27
CA GLN A 3 20.32 -10.57 -1.12
C GLN A 3 19.19 -11.42 -0.50
N ARG A 4 19.50 -12.39 0.38
CA ARG A 4 18.45 -13.18 1.04
C ARG A 4 17.66 -12.37 2.06
N HIS A 5 18.33 -11.50 2.81
CA HIS A 5 17.65 -10.66 3.81
C HIS A 5 16.67 -9.68 3.16
N THR A 6 16.98 -9.14 1.97
CA THR A 6 16.09 -8.22 1.26
C THR A 6 14.84 -8.91 0.73
N ILE A 7 14.98 -10.11 0.14
CA ILE A 7 13.85 -10.86 -0.45
C ILE A 7 12.87 -11.33 0.63
N ASP A 8 13.37 -11.83 1.76
CA ASP A 8 12.52 -12.23 2.89
C ASP A 8 11.78 -11.04 3.50
N SER A 9 12.41 -9.86 3.50
CA SER A 9 11.79 -8.63 4.03
C SER A 9 10.64 -8.15 3.14
N THR A 10 10.80 -8.20 1.82
CA THR A 10 9.76 -7.78 0.87
C THR A 10 8.51 -8.67 0.95
N ALA A 11 8.68 -9.99 0.97
CA ALA A 11 7.55 -10.92 1.07
C ALA A 11 6.77 -10.76 2.39
N GLN A 12 7.47 -10.46 3.49
CA GLN A 12 6.84 -10.17 4.78
C GLN A 12 6.01 -8.88 4.73
N ILE A 13 6.53 -7.81 4.12
CA ILE A 13 5.80 -6.55 3.93
C ILE A 13 4.54 -6.81 3.10
N GLU A 14 4.65 -7.50 1.97
CA GLU A 14 3.51 -7.84 1.11
C GLU A 14 2.43 -8.58 1.91
N GLN A 15 2.81 -9.62 2.65
CA GLN A 15 1.89 -10.40 3.45
C GLN A 15 1.21 -9.56 4.55
N GLN A 16 1.96 -8.75 5.28
CA GLN A 16 1.39 -7.92 6.35
C GLN A 16 0.47 -6.84 5.77
N VAL A 17 0.90 -6.13 4.73
CA VAL A 17 0.11 -5.07 4.08
C VAL A 17 -1.18 -5.63 3.49
N SER A 18 -1.15 -6.81 2.85
CA SER A 18 -2.36 -7.47 2.34
C SER A 18 -3.34 -7.87 3.44
N SER A 19 -2.90 -7.98 4.70
CA SER A 19 -3.79 -8.29 5.83
C SER A 19 -4.52 -7.07 6.39
N TYR A 20 -4.10 -5.86 6.02
CA TYR A 20 -4.64 -4.62 6.58
C TYR A 20 -5.94 -4.21 5.87
N PRO A 21 -7.08 -4.15 6.57
CA PRO A 21 -8.37 -3.84 5.95
C PRO A 21 -8.46 -2.42 5.39
N GLU A 22 -7.63 -1.49 5.88
CA GLU A 22 -7.55 -0.13 5.37
C GLU A 22 -6.92 -0.07 3.97
N VAL A 23 -6.12 -1.08 3.60
CA VAL A 23 -5.41 -1.14 2.32
C VAL A 23 -6.30 -1.78 1.26
N LEU A 24 -6.83 -0.96 0.36
CA LEU A 24 -7.69 -1.45 -0.73
C LEU A 24 -6.87 -2.02 -1.90
N GLN A 25 -5.70 -1.45 -2.14
CA GLN A 25 -4.81 -1.85 -3.23
C GLN A 25 -3.36 -1.66 -2.80
N CYS A 26 -2.49 -2.58 -3.20
CA CYS A 26 -1.05 -2.47 -3.01
C CYS A 26 -0.37 -2.89 -4.31
N PHE A 27 0.58 -2.09 -4.78
CA PHE A 27 1.32 -2.35 -6.00
C PHE A 27 2.81 -2.29 -5.69
N ALA A 28 3.55 -3.33 -6.06
CA ALA A 28 4.99 -3.22 -6.25
C ALA A 28 5.22 -2.44 -7.55
N VAL A 29 6.00 -1.36 -7.50
CA VAL A 29 6.22 -0.48 -8.65
C VAL A 29 7.71 -0.28 -8.91
N THR A 30 8.04 0.09 -10.15
CA THR A 30 9.38 0.58 -10.48
C THR A 30 9.39 2.10 -10.34
N GLY A 31 10.48 2.67 -9.82
CA GLY A 31 10.63 4.13 -9.68
C GLY A 31 11.17 4.54 -8.32
N ASN A 32 10.66 5.66 -7.78
CA ASN A 32 11.15 6.28 -6.54
C ASN A 32 10.64 5.61 -5.25
N ALA A 33 9.71 4.67 -5.38
CA ALA A 33 9.17 3.90 -4.27
C ALA A 33 9.08 2.44 -4.71
N ASP A 34 9.25 1.52 -3.76
CA ASP A 34 9.09 0.08 -4.02
C ASP A 34 7.61 -0.32 -4.00
N PHE A 35 6.79 0.39 -3.21
CA PHE A 35 5.36 0.10 -3.05
C PHE A 35 4.50 1.37 -3.12
N VAL A 36 3.31 1.22 -3.71
CA VAL A 36 2.24 2.21 -3.68
C VAL A 36 0.99 1.57 -3.12
N LEU A 37 0.47 2.16 -2.04
CA LEU A 37 -0.73 1.68 -1.35
C LEU A 37 -1.87 2.68 -1.58
N ARG A 38 -3.06 2.17 -1.90
CA ARG A 38 -4.31 2.92 -1.80
C ARG A 38 -5.00 2.56 -0.50
N VAL A 39 -5.05 3.51 0.42
CA VAL A 39 -5.59 3.32 1.77
C VAL A 39 -6.85 4.16 1.95
N VAL A 40 -7.87 3.60 2.63
CA VAL A 40 -9.07 4.33 3.04
C VAL A 40 -9.23 4.22 4.54
N VAL A 41 -9.38 5.37 5.18
CA VAL A 41 -9.60 5.50 6.63
C VAL A 41 -10.68 6.56 6.90
N PRO A 42 -11.38 6.52 8.05
CA PRO A 42 -12.46 7.45 8.35
C PRO A 42 -12.02 8.91 8.49
N ASP A 43 -10.82 9.14 9.05
CA ASP A 43 -10.33 10.47 9.42
C ASP A 43 -8.79 10.48 9.61
N MET A 44 -8.24 11.68 9.85
CA MET A 44 -6.80 11.88 10.02
C MET A 44 -6.24 11.22 11.29
N SER A 45 -7.04 11.10 12.35
CA SER A 45 -6.62 10.40 13.57
C SER A 45 -6.45 8.91 13.33
N SER A 46 -7.33 8.33 12.49
CA SER A 46 -7.27 6.94 12.06
C SER A 46 -6.11 6.70 11.09
N TYR A 47 -5.80 7.68 10.23
CA TYR A 47 -4.61 7.66 9.39
C TYR A 47 -3.31 7.65 10.22
N ASP A 48 -3.21 8.51 11.24
CA ASP A 48 -2.02 8.58 12.10
C ASP A 48 -1.82 7.28 12.88
N ARG A 49 -2.89 6.70 13.45
CA ARG A 49 -2.83 5.36 14.06
C ARG A 49 -2.40 4.29 13.06
N PHE A 50 -2.97 4.29 11.86
CA PHE A 50 -2.60 3.33 10.81
C PHE A 50 -1.10 3.41 10.49
N LEU A 51 -0.55 4.62 10.36
CA LEU A 51 0.89 4.77 10.15
C LEU A 51 1.71 4.25 11.32
N ASN A 52 1.43 4.71 12.53
CA ASN A 52 2.26 4.41 13.71
C ASN A 52 2.15 2.94 14.15
N GLU A 53 0.95 2.37 14.12
CA GLU A 53 0.69 1.03 14.65
C GLU A 53 0.88 -0.08 13.61
N LYS A 54 0.88 0.25 12.30
CA LYS A 54 0.95 -0.76 11.23
C LYS A 54 2.05 -0.52 10.21
N ILE A 55 2.23 0.70 9.70
CA ILE A 55 3.20 0.95 8.62
C ILE A 55 4.61 1.09 9.19
N PHE A 56 4.80 1.93 10.20
CA PHE A 56 6.13 2.15 10.80
C PHE A 56 6.62 0.97 11.64
N THR A 57 5.75 0.00 11.94
CA THR A 57 6.15 -1.27 12.58
C THR A 57 6.75 -2.27 11.57
N LEU A 58 6.57 -2.05 10.27
CA LEU A 58 7.12 -2.92 9.23
C LEU A 58 8.63 -2.72 9.12
N GLN A 59 9.38 -3.82 9.24
CA GLN A 59 10.81 -3.80 8.99
C GLN A 59 11.05 -3.58 7.49
N GLY A 60 11.97 -2.68 7.15
CA GLY A 60 12.33 -2.39 5.75
C GLY A 60 11.65 -1.15 5.16
N ILE A 61 10.74 -0.48 5.89
CA ILE A 61 10.22 0.82 5.47
C ILE A 61 11.22 1.92 5.84
N ALA A 62 11.82 2.53 4.83
CA ALA A 62 12.76 3.64 5.01
C ALA A 62 12.05 5.00 5.05
N GLN A 63 11.10 5.22 4.15
CA GLN A 63 10.34 6.47 4.06
C GLN A 63 8.92 6.21 3.59
N VAL A 64 8.00 7.06 4.05
CA VAL A 64 6.59 7.06 3.63
C VAL A 64 6.25 8.44 3.12
N HIS A 65 5.66 8.50 1.93
CA HIS A 65 5.08 9.71 1.37
C HIS A 65 3.61 9.47 1.06
N SER A 66 2.75 10.40 1.46
CA SER A 66 1.30 10.22 1.36
C SER A 66 0.64 11.40 0.68
N ASN A 67 -0.31 11.08 -0.20
CA ASN A 67 -1.14 12.04 -0.91
C ASN A 67 -2.59 11.81 -0.51
N PHE A 68 -3.29 12.88 -0.11
CA PHE A 68 -4.70 12.83 0.26
C PHE A 68 -5.57 13.28 -0.90
N ALA A 69 -6.52 12.43 -1.30
CA ALA A 69 -7.53 12.81 -2.28
C ALA A 69 -8.49 13.82 -1.66
N LEU A 70 -8.48 15.06 -2.15
CA LEU A 70 -9.38 16.11 -1.68
C LEU A 70 -10.82 15.93 -2.18
N ARG A 71 -10.98 15.28 -3.34
CA ARG A 71 -12.27 14.99 -3.96
C ARG A 71 -12.16 13.73 -4.80
N GLU A 72 -13.12 12.82 -4.65
CA GLU A 72 -13.26 11.67 -5.54
C GLU A 72 -13.92 12.12 -6.85
N ILE A 73 -13.20 12.01 -7.96
CA ILE A 73 -13.72 12.36 -9.29
C ILE A 73 -14.36 11.13 -9.96
N LYS A 74 -13.77 9.95 -9.78
CA LYS A 74 -14.23 8.67 -10.35
C LYS A 74 -13.67 7.51 -9.54
N ASN A 75 -14.51 6.54 -9.19
CA ASN A 75 -14.12 5.30 -8.52
C ASN A 75 -14.98 4.16 -9.09
N THR A 76 -14.47 3.51 -10.13
CA THR A 76 -15.14 2.38 -10.79
C THR A 76 -14.27 1.14 -10.67
N GLN A 77 -14.93 0.01 -10.44
CA GLN A 77 -14.29 -1.32 -10.47
C GLN A 77 -14.52 -2.01 -11.82
N ALA A 78 -15.25 -1.38 -12.74
CA ALA A 78 -15.49 -1.95 -14.06
C ALA A 78 -14.21 -1.98 -14.88
N ILE A 79 -13.79 -3.17 -15.31
CA ILE A 79 -12.65 -3.34 -16.20
C ILE A 79 -13.14 -3.19 -17.65
N PRO A 80 -12.65 -2.21 -18.42
CA PRO A 80 -13.15 -1.91 -19.76
C PRO A 80 -12.50 -2.82 -20.82
N ILE A 81 -12.43 -4.11 -20.55
CA ILE A 81 -12.10 -5.14 -21.54
C ILE A 81 -13.39 -5.89 -21.80
N GLY A 82 -14.07 -5.53 -22.89
CA GLY A 82 -15.23 -6.28 -23.37
C GLY A 82 -14.83 -7.73 -23.52
N SER A 83 -15.69 -8.66 -23.07
CA SER A 83 -15.47 -10.09 -23.07
C SER A 83 -14.72 -10.53 -24.33
N ALA A 84 -13.41 -10.78 -24.20
CA ALA A 84 -12.62 -11.34 -25.28
C ALA A 84 -13.23 -12.71 -25.57
N LYS A 85 -13.77 -12.86 -26.76
CA LYS A 85 -14.40 -14.08 -27.24
C LYS A 85 -13.33 -15.07 -27.69
#